data_AF-A0A7Z8QPL1-F1
#
_entry.id   AF-A0A7Z8QPL1-F1
#
_cell.length_a   1.000
_cell.length_b   1.000
_cell.length_c   1.000
_cell.angle_alpha   90.00
_cell.angle_beta   90.00
_cell.angle_gamma   90.00
#
_symmetry.space_group_name_H-M   'P 1'
#
loop_
_entity.id
_entity.type
_entity.pdbx_description
1 polymer ?
#
loop_
_entity_poly.entity_id
_entity_poly.type
_entity_poly.pdbx_seq_one_letter_code
_entity_poly.pdbx_strand_id
1 'polypeptide(L)'
;MSRLNVYHEKTLVGYLSEDDKQELVFSYSHDWLTSKSAIALSPDLPLCEHLFEGNYVESFFENLLPEGDVLDFISQAEHISPGNVFGLLERFGGDTAGAFSILPEELVPSDQIHYLPVTIAKIKQWFIQTEVSQLLSS
;
A
#
# COMPACT_ATOMS: atom_id res chain seq x y z
N MET A 1 6.62 -7.68 16.08
CA MET A 1 5.68 -7.99 14.99
C MET A 1 5.14 -6.65 14.54
N SER A 2 5.52 -6.24 13.34
CA SER A 2 4.97 -5.04 12.71
C SER A 2 3.67 -5.40 12.02
N ARG A 3 2.71 -4.48 12.03
CA ARG A 3 1.38 -4.69 11.46
C ARG A 3 0.86 -3.39 10.87
N LEU A 4 0.10 -3.52 9.80
CA LEU A 4 -0.53 -2.42 9.09
C LEU A 4 -2.05 -2.60 9.15
N ASN A 5 -2.75 -1.50 9.28
CA ASN A 5 -4.19 -1.43 9.22
C ASN A 5 -4.63 -1.24 7.77
N VAL A 6 -5.58 -2.06 7.33
CA VAL A 6 -6.21 -1.93 6.02
C VAL A 6 -7.55 -1.23 6.21
N TYR A 7 -7.74 -0.12 5.52
CA TYR A 7 -8.95 0.69 5.57
C TYR A 7 -9.68 0.68 4.24
N HIS A 8 -11.00 0.79 4.28
CA HIS A 8 -11.84 1.19 3.16
C HIS A 8 -12.53 2.49 3.53
N GLU A 9 -12.22 3.57 2.81
CA GLU A 9 -12.52 4.95 3.20
C GLU A 9 -12.00 5.27 4.62
N LYS A 10 -12.86 5.12 5.65
CA LYS A 10 -12.52 5.36 7.06
C LYS A 10 -12.79 4.16 7.96
N THR A 11 -13.25 3.06 7.38
CA THR A 11 -13.61 1.87 8.16
C THR A 11 -12.46 0.89 8.14
N LEU A 12 -12.06 0.41 9.31
CA LEU A 12 -11.02 -0.59 9.45
C LEU A 12 -11.53 -1.93 8.92
N VAL A 13 -10.97 -2.36 7.79
CA VAL A 13 -11.29 -3.62 7.12
C VAL A 13 -10.60 -4.78 7.81
N GLY A 14 -9.34 -4.61 8.19
CA GLY A 14 -8.54 -5.68 8.74
C GLY A 14 -7.09 -5.29 8.98
N TYR A 15 -6.27 -6.31 9.17
CA TYR A 15 -4.89 -6.19 9.57
C TYR A 15 -4.00 -7.02 8.66
N LEU A 16 -2.94 -6.40 8.14
CA LEU A 16 -1.85 -7.04 7.42
C LEU A 16 -0.62 -7.12 8.32
N SER A 17 0.03 -8.27 8.39
CA SER A 17 1.25 -8.48 9.17
C SER A 17 2.19 -9.46 8.46
N GLU A 18 3.43 -9.54 8.92
CA GLU A 18 4.35 -10.61 8.57
C GLU A 18 4.38 -11.68 9.68
N ASP A 19 4.42 -12.95 9.28
CA ASP A 19 4.65 -14.06 10.22
C ASP A 19 6.15 -14.24 10.56
N ASP A 20 6.49 -15.30 11.31
CA ASP A 20 7.87 -15.59 11.70
C ASP A 20 8.79 -15.94 10.51
N LYS A 21 8.23 -16.22 9.33
CA LYS A 21 8.94 -16.51 8.09
C LYS A 21 8.97 -15.31 7.14
N GLN A 22 8.44 -14.16 7.54
CA GLN A 22 8.28 -12.96 6.70
C GLN A 22 7.28 -13.15 5.56
N GLU A 23 6.35 -14.10 5.70
CA GLU A 23 5.24 -14.27 4.75
C GLU A 23 4.09 -13.33 5.15
N LEU A 24 3.42 -12.76 4.15
CA LEU A 24 2.29 -11.86 4.40
C LEU A 24 1.07 -12.63 4.90
N VAL A 25 0.47 -12.08 5.95
CA VAL A 25 -0.70 -12.62 6.62
C VAL A 25 -1.76 -11.55 6.78
N PHE A 26 -3.00 -11.88 6.44
CA PHE A 26 -4.12 -10.95 6.53
C PHE A 26 -5.27 -11.51 7.38
N SER A 27 -5.92 -10.65 8.15
CA SER A 27 -7.16 -10.96 8.87
C SER A 27 -8.16 -9.82 8.77
N TYR A 28 -9.43 -10.15 8.58
CA TYR A 28 -10.50 -9.15 8.68
C TYR A 28 -10.74 -8.73 10.13
N SER A 29 -11.12 -7.47 10.32
CA SER A 29 -11.62 -7.00 11.61
C SER A 29 -13.01 -7.58 11.86
N HIS A 30 -13.32 -7.89 13.12
CA HIS A 30 -14.64 -8.39 13.50
C HIS A 30 -15.75 -7.38 13.17
N ASP A 31 -15.48 -6.09 13.37
CA ASP A 31 -16.40 -5.00 13.06
C ASP A 31 -16.69 -4.91 11.56
N TRP A 32 -15.69 -5.20 10.70
CA TRP A 32 -15.91 -5.26 9.26
C TRP A 32 -16.78 -6.45 8.88
N LEU A 33 -16.48 -7.65 9.40
CA LEU A 33 -17.25 -8.86 9.08
C LEU A 33 -18.72 -8.78 9.48
N THR A 34 -19.04 -7.99 10.51
CA THR A 34 -20.42 -7.78 10.98
C THR A 34 -21.10 -6.56 10.36
N SER A 35 -20.36 -5.76 9.58
CA SER A 35 -20.89 -4.57 8.91
C SER A 35 -21.77 -4.93 7.72
N LYS A 36 -22.85 -4.16 7.52
CA LYS A 36 -23.71 -4.27 6.33
C LYS A 36 -23.03 -3.75 5.06
N SER A 37 -21.99 -2.94 5.21
CA SER A 37 -21.22 -2.37 4.10
C SER A 37 -19.97 -3.18 3.78
N ALA A 38 -19.79 -4.34 4.43
CA ALA A 38 -18.63 -5.18 4.24
C ALA A 38 -18.51 -5.67 2.80
N ILE A 39 -17.34 -5.46 2.20
CA ILE A 39 -16.96 -6.04 0.92
C ILE A 39 -15.67 -6.84 1.11
N ALA A 40 -15.55 -7.93 0.36
CA ALA A 40 -14.31 -8.71 0.29
C ALA A 40 -13.22 -7.90 -0.42
N LEU A 41 -11.94 -8.06 -0.03
CA LEU A 41 -10.81 -7.45 -0.73
C LEU A 41 -10.71 -7.99 -2.16
N SER A 42 -10.88 -9.30 -2.34
CA SER A 42 -10.87 -9.98 -3.63
C SER A 42 -11.70 -11.27 -3.58
N PRO A 43 -12.00 -11.91 -4.73
CA PRO A 43 -12.65 -13.22 -4.75
C PRO A 43 -11.87 -14.30 -3.97
N ASP A 44 -10.54 -14.22 -3.94
CA ASP A 44 -9.66 -15.17 -3.25
C ASP A 44 -9.47 -14.83 -1.76
N LEU A 45 -9.87 -13.63 -1.34
CA LEU A 45 -9.89 -13.17 0.05
C LEU A 45 -11.35 -12.89 0.50
N PRO A 46 -12.24 -13.88 0.53
CA PRO A 46 -13.65 -13.68 0.88
C PRO A 46 -13.83 -13.24 2.35
N LEU A 47 -14.95 -12.59 2.67
CA LEU A 47 -15.28 -12.20 4.04
C LEU A 47 -15.40 -13.44 4.94
N CYS A 48 -14.40 -13.63 5.81
CA CYS A 48 -14.32 -14.76 6.73
C CYS A 48 -13.51 -14.40 7.98
N GLU A 49 -13.79 -15.07 9.11
CA GLU A 49 -13.03 -14.90 10.37
C GLU A 49 -11.65 -15.59 10.36
N HIS A 50 -11.36 -16.41 9.35
CA HIS A 50 -10.07 -17.10 9.27
C HIS A 50 -8.94 -16.16 8.86
N LEU A 51 -7.73 -16.53 9.30
CA LEU A 51 -6.48 -15.94 8.85
C LEU A 51 -6.23 -16.34 7.39
N PHE A 52 -5.83 -15.39 6.56
CA PHE A 52 -5.38 -15.62 5.18
C PHE A 52 -3.85 -15.57 5.14
N GLU A 53 -3.26 -16.50 4.39
CA GLU A 53 -1.81 -16.64 4.24
C GLU A 53 -1.47 -17.11 2.82
N GLY A 54 -0.19 -16.96 2.45
CA GLY A 54 0.38 -17.42 1.19
C GLY A 54 0.03 -16.55 -0.01
N ASN A 55 0.20 -17.12 -1.20
CA ASN A 55 0.27 -16.38 -2.46
C ASN A 55 -0.93 -15.46 -2.75
N TYR A 56 -2.14 -15.80 -2.28
CA TYR A 56 -3.32 -14.93 -2.51
C TYR A 56 -3.23 -13.61 -1.76
N VAL A 57 -2.68 -13.63 -0.54
CA VAL A 57 -2.43 -12.42 0.25
C VAL A 57 -1.33 -11.62 -0.44
N GLU A 58 -0.20 -12.26 -0.72
CA GLU A 58 0.93 -11.60 -1.40
C GLU A 58 0.51 -10.95 -2.71
N SER A 59 -0.11 -11.69 -3.62
CA SER A 59 -0.52 -11.17 -4.91
C SER A 59 -1.54 -10.04 -4.79
N PHE A 60 -2.46 -10.06 -3.81
CA PHE A 60 -3.39 -8.95 -3.63
C PHE A 60 -2.65 -7.68 -3.22
N PHE A 61 -1.76 -7.78 -2.23
CA PHE A 61 -1.09 -6.62 -1.64
C PHE A 61 0.06 -6.09 -2.52
N GLU A 62 0.74 -6.95 -3.27
CA GLU A 62 1.71 -6.56 -4.30
C GLU A 62 1.05 -5.71 -5.40
N ASN A 63 -0.16 -6.06 -5.82
CA ASN A 63 -0.90 -5.31 -6.85
C ASN A 63 -1.32 -3.90 -6.39
N LEU A 64 -1.14 -3.55 -5.12
CA LEU A 64 -1.37 -2.19 -4.62
C LEU A 64 -0.11 -1.32 -4.69
N LEU A 65 1.06 -1.94 -4.89
CA LEU A 65 2.30 -1.22 -5.07
C LEU A 65 2.34 -0.56 -6.47
N PRO A 66 3.02 0.58 -6.61
CA PRO A 66 3.30 1.14 -7.92
C PRO A 66 4.15 0.18 -8.75
N GLU A 67 4.03 0.26 -10.07
CA GLU A 67 4.77 -0.57 -11.02
C GLU A 67 5.94 0.19 -11.67
N GLY A 68 6.89 -0.56 -12.23
CA GLY A 68 7.98 -0.05 -13.08
C GLY A 68 8.93 0.90 -12.36
N ASP A 69 9.41 1.93 -13.08
CA ASP A 69 10.44 2.87 -12.61
C ASP A 69 10.07 3.57 -11.28
N VAL A 70 8.77 3.69 -10.96
CA VAL A 70 8.29 4.28 -9.71
C VAL A 70 8.63 3.40 -8.52
N LEU A 71 8.45 2.08 -8.65
CA LEU A 71 8.80 1.11 -7.61
C LEU A 71 10.30 1.08 -7.35
N ASP A 72 11.09 1.11 -8.42
CA ASP A 72 12.55 1.14 -8.34
C ASP A 72 13.05 2.40 -7.65
N PHE A 73 12.48 3.56 -8.01
CA PHE A 73 12.80 4.83 -7.39
C PHE A 73 12.50 4.82 -5.88
N ILE A 74 11.32 4.33 -5.52
CA ILE A 74 10.87 4.22 -4.12
C ILE A 74 11.79 3.29 -3.32
N SER A 75 12.08 2.12 -3.87
CA SER A 75 12.92 1.10 -3.24
C SER A 75 14.32 1.63 -2.97
N GLN A 76 14.90 2.37 -3.93
CA GLN A 76 16.19 3.02 -3.76
C GLN A 76 16.16 4.18 -2.76
N ALA A 77 15.14 5.03 -2.82
CA ALA A 77 15.01 6.20 -1.95
C ALA A 77 14.84 5.82 -0.47
N GLU A 78 14.09 4.76 -0.20
CA GLU A 78 13.80 4.29 1.17
C GLU A 78 14.73 3.16 1.64
N HIS A 79 15.67 2.72 0.80
CA HIS A 79 16.55 1.57 1.07
C HIS A 79 15.79 0.27 1.40
N ILE A 80 14.65 0.05 0.74
CA ILE A 80 13.81 -1.15 0.90
C ILE A 80 13.99 -2.04 -0.32
N SER A 81 14.09 -3.35 -0.11
CA SER A 81 14.16 -4.30 -1.23
C SER A 81 12.84 -4.27 -2.02
N PRO A 82 12.86 -4.29 -3.36
CA PRO A 82 11.65 -4.38 -4.18
C PRO A 82 10.76 -5.59 -3.85
N GLY A 83 11.35 -6.67 -3.33
CA GLY A 83 10.61 -7.86 -2.87
C GLY A 83 10.07 -7.77 -1.44
N ASN A 84 10.37 -6.70 -0.69
CA ASN A 84 9.82 -6.50 0.66
C ASN A 84 8.50 -5.72 0.56
N VAL A 85 7.44 -6.43 0.20
CA VAL A 85 6.10 -5.89 -0.01
C VAL A 85 5.57 -5.18 1.24
N PHE A 86 5.75 -5.80 2.41
CA PHE A 86 5.32 -5.22 3.68
C PHE A 86 5.98 -3.86 3.94
N GLY A 87 7.32 -3.81 3.83
CA GLY A 87 8.08 -2.58 4.05
C GLY A 87 7.72 -1.49 3.05
N LEU A 88 7.47 -1.84 1.79
CA LEU A 88 7.04 -0.88 0.77
C LEU A 88 5.64 -0.33 1.09
N LEU A 89 4.70 -1.17 1.51
CA LEU A 89 3.36 -0.75 1.92
C LEU A 89 3.36 0.09 3.19
N GLU A 90 4.26 -0.17 4.15
CA GLU A 90 4.41 0.66 5.35
C GLU A 90 4.77 2.11 5.00
N ARG A 91 5.53 2.33 3.91
CA ARG A 91 5.97 3.67 3.49
C ARG A 91 5.01 4.35 2.53
N PHE A 92 4.37 3.60 1.61
CA PHE A 92 3.57 4.17 0.51
C PHE A 92 2.10 3.74 0.51
N GLY A 93 1.69 2.84 1.38
CA GLY A 93 0.34 2.25 1.42
C GLY A 93 -0.80 3.24 1.63
N GLY A 94 -0.50 4.49 2.00
CA GLY A 94 -1.49 5.55 2.16
C GLY A 94 -2.06 6.11 0.86
N ASP A 95 -1.38 5.92 -0.28
CA ASP A 95 -1.81 6.38 -1.62
C ASP A 95 -1.75 5.23 -2.63
N THR A 96 -2.55 4.19 -2.37
CA THR A 96 -2.61 3.01 -3.23
C THR A 96 -3.68 3.14 -4.31
N ALA A 97 -3.42 2.54 -5.47
CA ALA A 97 -4.42 2.43 -6.51
C ALA A 97 -5.58 1.54 -6.04
N GLY A 98 -6.75 2.11 -5.75
CA GLY A 98 -7.93 1.36 -5.35
C GLY A 98 -8.78 2.04 -4.30
N ALA A 99 -9.67 1.25 -3.67
CA ALA A 99 -10.58 1.72 -2.61
C ALA A 99 -10.05 1.48 -1.19
N PHE A 100 -8.88 0.84 -1.08
CA PHE A 100 -8.26 0.51 0.20
C PHE A 100 -7.04 1.39 0.46
N SER A 101 -6.75 1.63 1.73
CA SER A 101 -5.53 2.30 2.19
C SER A 101 -4.85 1.44 3.25
N ILE A 102 -3.53 1.34 3.20
CA ILE A 102 -2.72 0.54 4.11
C ILE A 102 -1.87 1.51 4.92
N LEU A 103 -2.09 1.53 6.23
CA LEU A 103 -1.48 2.51 7.11
C LEU A 103 -0.83 1.83 8.32
N PRO A 104 0.28 2.37 8.85
CA PRO A 104 0.77 2.03 10.18
C PRO A 104 -0.33 2.10 11.24
N GLU A 105 -0.21 1.31 12.31
CA GLU A 105 -1.25 1.22 13.35
C GLU A 105 -1.59 2.56 14.02
N GLU A 106 -0.60 3.46 14.08
CA GLU A 106 -0.71 4.78 14.68
C GLU A 106 -1.43 5.79 13.78
N LEU A 107 -1.68 5.43 12.52
CA LEU A 107 -2.30 6.30 11.53
C LEU A 107 -3.72 5.84 11.17
N VAL A 108 -4.55 6.83 10.89
CA VAL A 108 -5.93 6.64 10.42
C VAL A 108 -6.13 7.48 9.15
N PRO A 109 -7.05 7.08 8.25
CA PRO A 109 -7.37 7.87 7.07
C PRO A 109 -7.83 9.28 7.48
N SER A 110 -7.24 10.29 6.86
CA SER A 110 -7.55 11.70 7.12
C SER A 110 -8.45 12.27 6.02
N ASP A 111 -9.46 13.05 6.41
CA ASP A 111 -10.28 13.86 5.49
C ASP A 111 -9.57 15.12 4.98
N GLN A 112 -8.41 15.45 5.54
CA GLN A 112 -7.69 16.66 5.17
C GLN A 112 -7.01 16.45 3.83
N ILE A 113 -7.76 16.74 2.77
CA ILE A 113 -7.22 16.79 1.41
C ILE A 113 -6.29 17.98 1.31
N HIS A 114 -4.99 17.71 1.24
CA HIS A 114 -3.96 18.73 1.05
C HIS A 114 -3.49 18.73 -0.41
N TYR A 115 -4.03 19.66 -1.20
CA TYR A 115 -3.49 19.94 -2.53
C TYR A 115 -2.30 20.90 -2.41
N LEU A 116 -1.16 20.52 -2.97
CA LEU A 116 -0.06 21.44 -3.18
C LEU A 116 -0.27 22.14 -4.54
N PRO A 117 -0.58 23.44 -4.57
CA PRO A 117 -0.74 24.14 -5.83
C PRO A 117 0.58 24.13 -6.59
N VAL A 118 0.58 23.52 -7.76
CA VAL A 118 1.76 23.40 -8.62
C VAL A 118 1.58 24.24 -9.89
N THR A 119 2.60 25.00 -10.26
CA THR A 119 2.57 25.76 -11.51
C THR A 119 3.02 24.89 -12.69
N ILE A 120 2.56 25.21 -13.90
CA ILE A 120 3.00 24.52 -15.13
C ILE A 120 4.52 24.58 -15.30
N ALA A 121 5.16 25.68 -14.88
CA ALA A 121 6.63 25.80 -14.91
C ALA A 121 7.31 24.78 -13.98
N LYS A 122 6.76 24.57 -12.78
CA LYS A 122 7.25 23.59 -11.81
C LYS A 122 7.05 22.15 -12.32
N ILE A 123 5.90 21.86 -12.94
CA ILE A 123 5.64 20.55 -13.58
C ILE A 123 6.68 20.30 -14.69
N LYS A 124 6.90 21.27 -15.58
CA LYS A 124 7.91 21.15 -16.65
C LYS A 124 9.32 20.89 -16.08
N GLN A 125 9.67 21.53 -14.97
CA GLN A 125 10.96 21.30 -14.31
C GLN A 125 11.12 19.86 -13.80
N TRP A 126 10.07 19.26 -13.24
CA TRP A 126 10.10 17.86 -12.81
C TRP A 126 10.37 16.91 -13.98
N PHE A 127 9.65 17.07 -15.10
CA PHE A 127 9.85 16.22 -16.29
C PHE A 127 11.25 16.38 -16.93
N ILE A 128 11.82 17.58 -16.93
CA ILE A 128 13.18 17.81 -17.44
C ILE A 128 14.23 17.14 -16.55
N GLN A 129 14.01 17.09 -15.23
CA GLN A 129 14.94 16.42 -14.31
C GLN A 129 14.91 14.89 -14.45
N THR A 130 13.77 14.32 -14.84
CA THR A 130 13.63 12.87 -15.06
C THR A 130 14.40 12.39 -16.30
N GLU A 131 14.44 13.17 -17.40
CA GLU A 131 15.19 12.80 -18.61
C GLU A 131 16.72 12.88 -18.45
N VAL A 132 17.24 13.74 -17.58
CA VAL A 132 18.70 13.92 -17.40
C VAL A 132 19.31 12.85 -16.49
N SER A 133 18.51 12.23 -15.61
CA SER A 133 19.02 11.19 -14.70
C SER A 133 19.21 9.83 -15.38
N GLN A 134 18.48 9.51 -16.46
CA GLN A 134 18.68 8.27 -17.23
C GLN A 134 19.88 8.32 -18.20
N LEU A 135 20.48 9.50 -18.43
CA LEU A 135 21.64 9.67 -19.31
C LEU A 135 22.99 9.75 -18.57
N LEU A 136 23.00 9.73 -17.23
CA LEU A 136 24.22 9.91 -16.43
C LEU A 136 24.61 8.69 -15.57
N SER A 137 23.90 7.56 -15.69
CA SER A 137 24.25 6.31 -15.00
C SER A 137 24.59 5.15 -15.97
N SER A 138 25.13 5.46 -17.15
CA SER A 138 25.80 4.48 -18.03
C SER A 138 27.16 4.05 -17.49
#